data_AF-A0A2G1VHI9-F1
#
_entry.id   AF-A0A2G1VHI9-F1
#
_cell.length_a   1.000
_cell.length_b   1.000
_cell.length_c   1.000
_cell.angle_alpha   90.00
_cell.angle_beta   90.00
_cell.angle_gamma   90.00
#
_symmetry.space_group_name_H-M   'P 1'
#
loop_
_entity.id
_entity.type
_entity.pdbx_description
1 polymer ?
#
loop_
_entity_poly.entity_id
_entity_poly.type
_entity_poly.pdbx_seq_one_letter_code
_entity_poly.pdbx_strand_id
1 'polypeptide(L)'
;MSQNRQRPQDGPSRRAVSGKIDDVLAGIRVPDLPYPAGKLAPEAVSDWGPLLLSCWSEQRDERVTHVIRSVHLEWSARQVNAAYVADRIMDVFLKTSGLHPGLARRIARLRFYFAWRMNLEGKKAFSETLLTWLDSLQEWRGWSDSGGRSGKILLDQLDSLVIAVSASFESDSAESLEAFCQQWQEDAAKRNAQAGKLRQRLLETEQGAAKQRKADQISRALIGRALQGRRVPASIVRFILDYWQGLVKQSVWDSGLEGETFRHASKLLEWLVWVGDPSLSDKDRNRLYHVGEQIGDRILDVWNRVYNKPLPANALSGIEAVMVSRLRGEVPDLVDALPAAGSFQWDPGWLGFETPPREEFEAFEGQWFVEGEGSGEQRRYFYAFLAESAEILWTNGAGVKLGLQSWSDFQQARGKQQIRPLPTLTPFGKVLAETVELLARVCDKQRRQREQAAEAARLRAEDLRREQEAAQERRRELEAAREAELELQRQVVEKQRRADEKAEQERIRKEKTLLAEKQVDGIKLGGWIVAQPDDVSEEPARLKLAVRINASRKLVFVDRLGLNRREFIEHELVEGIVEGRIRVLGTSAEFDDTLSRVVGRIRVGRN
;
A
#
# COMPACT_ATOMS: atom_id res chain seq x y z
N MET A 1 6.16 -16.00 41.89
CA MET A 1 5.53 -16.95 40.95
C MET A 1 4.36 -16.21 40.31
N SER A 2 4.29 -15.92 39.02
CA SER A 2 4.32 -16.84 37.89
C SER A 2 5.02 -16.17 36.70
N GLN A 3 6.11 -16.78 36.24
CA GLN A 3 6.77 -16.42 34.99
C GLN A 3 5.94 -17.00 33.85
N ASN A 4 5.02 -16.21 33.32
CA ASN A 4 4.39 -16.50 32.03
C ASN A 4 4.58 -15.30 31.10
N ARG A 5 5.85 -14.94 30.86
CA ARG A 5 6.21 -14.13 29.70
C ARG A 5 6.02 -15.01 28.47
N GLN A 6 4.89 -14.85 27.80
CA GLN A 6 4.74 -15.29 26.42
C GLN A 6 5.96 -14.77 25.65
N ARG A 7 6.78 -15.71 25.13
CA ARG A 7 7.82 -15.39 24.16
C ARG A 7 7.15 -14.61 23.02
N PRO A 8 7.72 -13.49 22.54
CA PRO A 8 7.23 -12.88 21.32
C PRO A 8 7.25 -13.97 20.24
N GLN A 9 6.12 -14.21 19.59
CA GLN A 9 6.13 -14.99 18.36
C GLN A 9 7.12 -14.30 17.42
N ASP A 10 8.23 -14.97 17.14
CA ASP A 10 9.19 -14.52 16.14
C ASP A 10 8.43 -14.40 14.82
N GLY A 11 8.18 -13.15 14.40
CA GLY A 11 7.71 -12.84 13.06
C GLY A 11 8.70 -13.38 12.01
N PRO A 12 8.33 -13.39 10.72
CA PRO A 12 9.25 -13.78 9.66
C PRO A 12 10.58 -13.07 9.83
N SER A 13 11.70 -13.81 9.80
CA SER A 13 13.01 -13.23 10.08
C SER A 13 13.24 -12.01 9.17
N ARG A 14 13.83 -10.94 9.73
CA ARG A 14 14.11 -9.68 8.99
C ARG A 14 14.76 -9.91 7.62
N ARG A 15 15.53 -11.01 7.48
CA ARG A 15 16.16 -11.45 6.22
C ARG A 15 15.19 -11.96 5.16
N ALA A 16 14.13 -12.69 5.53
CA ALA A 16 13.14 -13.21 4.58
C ALA A 16 12.28 -12.11 3.94
N VAL A 17 12.05 -11.03 4.69
CA VAL A 17 11.33 -9.83 4.22
C VAL A 17 12.17 -9.04 3.20
N SER A 18 13.48 -8.94 3.42
CA SER A 18 14.41 -8.20 2.58
C SER A 18 14.35 -8.63 1.11
N GLY A 19 14.24 -9.94 0.81
CA GLY A 19 14.11 -10.42 -0.58
C GLY A 19 12.86 -9.94 -1.32
N LYS A 20 11.75 -9.77 -0.62
CA LYS A 20 10.45 -9.37 -1.21
C LYS A 20 10.42 -7.89 -1.62
N ILE A 21 11.31 -7.05 -1.08
CA ILE A 21 11.36 -5.62 -1.41
C ILE A 21 11.67 -5.43 -2.90
N ASP A 22 12.66 -6.14 -3.42
CA ASP A 22 13.07 -6.00 -4.82
C ASP A 22 11.95 -6.42 -5.79
N ASP A 23 11.23 -7.51 -5.46
CA ASP A 23 10.07 -7.98 -6.23
C ASP A 23 8.93 -6.95 -6.26
N VAL A 24 8.63 -6.33 -5.11
CA VAL A 24 7.63 -5.27 -5.01
C VAL A 24 8.06 -4.06 -5.83
N LEU A 25 9.31 -3.60 -5.68
CA LEU A 25 9.84 -2.45 -6.40
C LEU A 25 9.81 -2.64 -7.92
N ALA A 26 10.01 -3.86 -8.42
CA ALA A 26 9.93 -4.15 -9.84
C ALA A 26 8.48 -4.28 -10.34
N GLY A 27 7.63 -4.97 -9.58
CA GLY A 27 6.38 -5.54 -10.10
C GLY A 27 5.09 -4.78 -9.77
N ILE A 28 5.02 -4.11 -8.62
CA ILE A 28 3.76 -3.51 -8.17
C ILE A 28 3.34 -2.38 -9.11
N ARG A 29 2.03 -2.27 -9.39
CA ARG A 29 1.45 -1.10 -10.05
C ARG A 29 0.28 -0.59 -9.25
N VAL A 30 0.28 0.71 -9.00
CA VAL A 30 -0.71 1.41 -8.18
C VAL A 30 -1.52 2.35 -9.08
N PRO A 31 -2.85 2.34 -9.05
CA PRO A 31 -3.64 3.31 -9.81
C PRO A 31 -3.27 4.76 -9.49
N ASP A 32 -3.46 5.66 -10.46
CA ASP A 32 -3.30 7.11 -10.32
C ASP A 32 -1.87 7.62 -9.99
N LEU A 33 -0.86 6.77 -10.14
CA LEU A 33 0.55 7.15 -10.07
C LEU A 33 1.17 7.33 -11.47
N PRO A 34 2.20 8.17 -11.63
CA PRO A 34 2.75 8.57 -12.93
C PRO A 34 3.68 7.49 -13.49
N TYR A 35 3.13 6.31 -13.80
CA TYR A 35 3.89 5.24 -14.45
C TYR A 35 4.17 5.58 -15.92
N PRO A 36 5.36 5.25 -16.43
CA PRO A 36 5.67 5.43 -17.84
C PRO A 36 4.86 4.41 -18.67
N ALA A 37 4.48 4.81 -19.89
CA ALA A 37 3.73 3.95 -20.81
C ALA A 37 4.50 2.68 -21.23
N GLY A 38 5.83 2.69 -21.10
CA GLY A 38 6.71 1.57 -21.44
C GLY A 38 8.02 1.60 -20.66
N LYS A 39 8.97 0.76 -21.07
CA LYS A 39 10.31 0.75 -20.48
C LYS A 39 11.10 1.94 -21.03
N LEU A 40 11.37 2.92 -20.17
CA LEU A 40 12.22 4.07 -20.50
C LEU A 40 13.68 3.62 -20.68
N ALA A 41 14.38 4.28 -21.60
CA ALA A 41 15.83 4.19 -21.70
C ALA A 41 16.47 4.82 -20.45
N PRO A 42 17.63 4.33 -19.96
CA PRO A 42 18.27 4.87 -18.77
C PRO A 42 18.52 6.38 -18.82
N GLU A 43 18.87 6.94 -19.98
CA GLU A 43 19.12 8.39 -20.11
C GLU A 43 17.83 9.24 -20.10
N ALA A 44 16.67 8.62 -20.34
CA ALA A 44 15.38 9.30 -20.34
C ALA A 44 14.76 9.36 -18.93
N VAL A 45 15.28 8.58 -17.97
CA VAL A 45 14.80 8.58 -16.59
C VAL A 45 15.35 9.80 -15.87
N SER A 46 14.46 10.65 -15.35
CA SER A 46 14.86 11.86 -14.63
C SER A 46 15.48 11.53 -13.28
N ASP A 47 16.61 12.17 -12.96
CA ASP A 47 17.18 12.10 -11.61
C ASP A 47 16.35 12.93 -10.64
N TRP A 48 15.66 12.23 -9.73
CA TRP A 48 14.88 12.83 -8.67
C TRP A 48 15.68 13.16 -7.40
N GLY A 49 16.97 12.82 -7.34
CA GLY A 49 17.84 13.07 -6.18
C GLY A 49 17.79 14.53 -5.72
N PRO A 50 18.03 15.52 -6.61
CA PRO A 50 17.95 16.94 -6.28
C PRO A 50 16.56 17.38 -5.78
N LEU A 51 15.49 16.80 -6.35
CA LEU A 51 14.10 17.09 -5.95
C LEU A 51 13.83 16.57 -4.53
N LEU A 52 14.23 15.34 -4.23
CA LEU A 52 14.07 14.74 -2.90
C LEU A 52 14.93 15.44 -1.85
N LEU A 53 16.15 15.85 -2.21
CA LEU A 53 17.02 16.66 -1.35
C LEU A 53 16.41 18.03 -1.05
N SER A 54 15.87 18.75 -2.04
CA SER A 54 15.16 20.01 -1.80
C SER A 54 13.98 19.81 -0.84
N CYS A 55 13.17 18.77 -1.05
CA CYS A 55 12.05 18.46 -0.15
C CYS A 55 12.51 18.17 1.28
N TRP A 56 13.63 17.44 1.44
CA TRP A 56 14.24 17.18 2.73
C TRP A 56 14.77 18.46 3.38
N SER A 57 15.57 19.25 2.67
CA SER A 57 16.18 20.49 3.17
C SER A 57 15.14 21.54 3.57
N GLU A 58 14.03 21.64 2.82
CA GLU A 58 12.89 22.51 3.12
C GLU A 58 11.96 21.93 4.20
N GLN A 59 12.24 20.73 4.70
CA GLN A 59 11.49 20.07 5.77
C GLN A 59 10.00 19.88 5.43
N ARG A 60 9.69 19.60 4.15
CA ARG A 60 8.32 19.34 3.65
C ARG A 60 7.74 18.08 4.29
N ASP A 61 6.43 18.08 4.58
CA ASP A 61 5.72 16.96 5.25
C ASP A 61 4.74 16.22 4.33
N GLU A 62 4.87 16.41 3.02
CA GLU A 62 4.03 15.73 2.04
C GLU A 62 4.58 14.37 1.62
N ARG A 63 3.75 13.57 0.95
CA ARG A 63 4.10 12.23 0.47
C ARG A 63 5.01 12.29 -0.75
N VAL A 64 5.94 11.36 -0.88
CA VAL A 64 6.82 11.29 -2.08
C VAL A 64 5.99 11.08 -3.34
N THR A 65 4.94 10.24 -3.26
CA THR A 65 3.97 10.03 -4.35
C THR A 65 3.23 11.30 -4.76
N HIS A 66 3.04 12.27 -3.85
CA HIS A 66 2.45 13.56 -4.19
C HIS A 66 3.45 14.43 -4.95
N VAL A 67 4.70 14.51 -4.46
CA VAL A 67 5.78 15.29 -5.08
C VAL A 67 5.99 14.86 -6.53
N ILE A 68 6.17 13.56 -6.79
CA ILE A 68 6.43 13.07 -8.15
C ILE A 68 5.22 13.22 -9.09
N ARG A 69 4.00 13.38 -8.55
CA ARG A 69 2.80 13.67 -9.35
C ARG A 69 2.69 15.14 -9.72
N SER A 70 3.13 16.03 -8.84
CA SER A 70 3.14 17.47 -9.09
C SER A 70 4.20 17.91 -10.09
N VAL A 71 5.22 17.08 -10.32
CA VAL A 71 6.34 17.38 -11.22
C VAL A 71 6.20 16.54 -12.50
N HIS A 72 6.04 17.22 -13.63
CA HIS A 72 5.90 16.60 -14.95
C HIS A 72 7.27 16.20 -15.53
N LEU A 73 7.83 15.10 -15.03
CA LEU A 73 9.07 14.49 -15.51
C LEU A 73 8.87 13.00 -15.78
N GLU A 74 9.82 12.40 -16.50
CA GLU A 74 9.80 10.99 -16.86
C GLU A 74 10.36 10.14 -15.72
N TRP A 75 9.47 9.44 -15.01
CA TRP A 75 9.83 8.59 -13.88
C TRP A 75 9.88 7.12 -14.28
N SER A 76 10.90 6.41 -13.83
CA SER A 76 10.92 4.95 -13.95
C SER A 76 9.86 4.31 -13.05
N ALA A 77 9.34 3.14 -13.46
CA ALA A 77 8.42 2.38 -12.60
C ALA A 77 9.02 2.06 -11.23
N ARG A 78 10.34 1.90 -11.14
CA ARG A 78 11.06 1.66 -9.87
C ARG A 78 11.03 2.87 -8.95
N GLN A 79 11.23 4.09 -9.46
CA GLN A 79 11.10 5.32 -8.67
C GLN A 79 9.68 5.50 -8.14
N VAL A 80 8.67 5.33 -9.01
CA VAL A 80 7.26 5.41 -8.63
C VAL A 80 6.92 4.40 -7.52
N ASN A 81 7.39 3.16 -7.66
CA ASN A 81 7.19 2.12 -6.67
C ASN A 81 7.94 2.39 -5.36
N ALA A 82 9.18 2.88 -5.43
CA ALA A 82 9.97 3.24 -4.25
C ALA A 82 9.30 4.37 -3.43
N ALA A 83 8.77 5.39 -4.11
CA ALA A 83 7.97 6.44 -3.48
C ALA A 83 6.75 5.87 -2.74
N TYR A 84 5.97 5.03 -3.42
CA TYR A 84 4.77 4.42 -2.84
C TYR A 84 5.09 3.52 -1.64
N VAL A 85 6.13 2.69 -1.74
CA VAL A 85 6.56 1.80 -0.66
C VAL A 85 7.04 2.61 0.54
N ALA A 86 7.83 3.67 0.32
CA ALA A 86 8.34 4.53 1.39
C ALA A 86 7.20 5.24 2.13
N ASP A 87 6.26 5.83 1.38
CA ASP A 87 5.07 6.47 1.94
C ASP A 87 4.24 5.46 2.75
N ARG A 88 4.05 4.24 2.25
CA ARG A 88 3.24 3.23 2.93
C ARG A 88 3.87 2.73 4.22
N ILE A 89 5.18 2.47 4.22
CA ILE A 89 5.93 2.07 5.43
C ILE A 89 5.82 3.17 6.48
N MET A 90 6.07 4.42 6.09
CA MET A 90 6.01 5.55 7.02
C MET A 90 4.59 5.82 7.52
N ASP A 91 3.57 5.76 6.66
CA ASP A 91 2.17 5.91 7.08
C ASP A 91 1.78 4.89 8.16
N VAL A 92 2.14 3.62 7.98
CA VAL A 92 1.83 2.57 8.96
C VAL A 92 2.64 2.80 10.23
N PHE A 93 3.94 3.07 10.10
CA PHE A 93 4.81 3.29 11.26
C PHE A 93 4.36 4.46 12.11
N LEU A 94 4.06 5.62 11.50
CA LEU A 94 3.65 6.81 12.25
C LEU A 94 2.31 6.60 12.96
N LYS A 95 1.40 5.81 12.38
CA LYS A 95 0.13 5.45 13.01
C LYS A 95 0.27 4.48 14.19
N THR A 96 1.28 3.60 14.17
CA THR A 96 1.44 2.53 15.18
C THR A 96 2.65 2.71 16.11
N SER A 97 3.48 3.73 15.86
CA SER A 97 4.68 4.06 16.64
C SER A 97 4.40 4.83 17.94
N GLY A 98 3.16 5.30 18.14
CA GLY A 98 2.73 6.04 19.34
C GLY A 98 3.64 7.21 19.73
N LEU A 99 4.41 7.72 18.76
CA LEU A 99 5.25 8.89 18.92
C LEU A 99 4.37 10.12 19.11
N HIS A 100 4.89 11.13 19.80
CA HIS A 100 4.21 12.41 19.87
C HIS A 100 4.02 13.00 18.46
N PRO A 101 2.86 13.60 18.11
CA PRO A 101 2.60 14.10 16.76
C PRO A 101 3.67 15.06 16.21
N GLY A 102 4.27 15.87 17.09
CA GLY A 102 5.42 16.72 16.75
C GLY A 102 6.65 15.93 16.26
N LEU A 103 6.99 14.82 16.92
CA LEU A 103 8.10 13.95 16.52
C LEU A 103 7.73 13.14 15.28
N ALA A 104 6.50 12.63 15.24
CA ALA A 104 5.98 11.86 14.11
C ALA A 104 6.15 12.64 12.79
N ARG A 105 5.78 13.94 12.76
CA ARG A 105 5.98 14.80 11.58
C ARG A 105 7.43 15.00 11.17
N ARG A 106 8.37 15.08 12.11
CA ARG A 106 9.80 15.19 11.78
C ARG A 106 10.33 13.88 11.20
N ILE A 107 10.02 12.76 11.84
CA ILE A 107 10.47 11.42 11.44
C ILE A 107 9.82 10.98 10.12
N ALA A 108 8.58 11.42 9.87
CA ALA A 108 7.82 11.18 8.64
C ALA A 108 8.61 11.49 7.36
N ARG A 109 9.45 12.53 7.40
CA ARG A 109 10.26 13.04 6.30
C ARG A 109 11.26 12.02 5.78
N LEU A 110 11.65 11.02 6.58
CA LEU A 110 12.55 9.95 6.16
C LEU A 110 12.01 9.16 4.96
N ARG A 111 10.71 9.28 4.64
CA ARG A 111 10.14 8.79 3.38
C ARG A 111 10.93 9.22 2.13
N PHE A 112 11.49 10.44 2.10
CA PHE A 112 12.30 10.93 0.98
C PHE A 112 13.60 10.13 0.86
N TYR A 113 14.31 9.98 1.98
CA TYR A 113 15.53 9.18 2.06
C TYR A 113 15.27 7.70 1.72
N PHE A 114 14.20 7.10 2.27
CA PHE A 114 13.85 5.71 1.99
C PHE A 114 13.46 5.49 0.53
N ALA A 115 12.69 6.38 -0.09
CA ALA A 115 12.36 6.29 -1.51
C ALA A 115 13.62 6.33 -2.37
N TRP A 116 14.53 7.26 -2.06
CA TRP A 116 15.82 7.38 -2.74
C TRP A 116 16.69 6.13 -2.59
N ARG A 117 16.98 5.68 -1.37
CA ARG A 117 17.83 4.48 -1.13
C ARG A 117 17.20 3.20 -1.66
N MET A 118 15.89 3.00 -1.52
CA MET A 118 15.23 1.82 -2.10
C MET A 118 15.31 1.81 -3.63
N ASN A 119 15.23 2.98 -4.28
CA ASN A 119 15.41 3.04 -5.72
C ASN A 119 16.82 2.61 -6.14
N LEU A 120 17.87 3.06 -5.43
CA LEU A 120 19.25 2.72 -5.77
C LEU A 120 19.65 1.30 -5.35
N GLU A 121 19.32 0.90 -4.12
CA GLU A 121 19.90 -0.27 -3.46
C GLU A 121 18.88 -1.37 -3.15
N GLY A 122 17.60 -1.08 -3.39
CA GLY A 122 16.51 -2.02 -3.15
C GLY A 122 16.44 -2.43 -1.70
N LYS A 123 16.55 -3.73 -1.45
CA LYS A 123 16.50 -4.28 -0.09
C LYS A 123 17.64 -3.86 0.83
N LYS A 124 18.78 -3.41 0.29
CA LYS A 124 19.93 -2.95 1.07
C LYS A 124 19.76 -1.55 1.64
N ALA A 125 18.70 -0.83 1.24
CA ALA A 125 18.36 0.50 1.75
C ALA A 125 18.13 0.55 3.27
N PHE A 126 17.88 -0.61 3.90
CA PHE A 126 17.67 -0.72 5.35
C PHE A 126 18.79 -1.55 5.98
N SER A 127 19.85 -0.87 6.46
CA SER A 127 20.88 -1.53 7.25
C SER A 127 20.39 -1.88 8.65
N GLU A 128 20.99 -2.91 9.28
CA GLU A 128 20.62 -3.30 10.65
C GLU A 128 20.83 -2.15 11.65
N THR A 129 21.85 -1.31 11.44
CA THR A 129 22.12 -0.10 12.23
C THR A 129 20.93 0.88 12.16
N LEU A 130 20.45 1.17 10.94
CA LEU A 130 19.32 2.06 10.72
C LEU A 130 18.02 1.50 11.31
N LEU A 131 17.75 0.20 11.12
CA LEU A 131 16.58 -0.45 11.70
C LEU A 131 16.60 -0.43 13.23
N THR A 132 17.75 -0.68 13.83
CA THR A 132 17.93 -0.65 15.29
C THR A 132 17.76 0.78 15.83
N TRP A 133 18.20 1.80 15.09
CA TRP A 133 17.94 3.20 15.41
C TRP A 133 16.45 3.57 15.32
N LEU A 134 15.76 3.18 14.25
CA LEU A 134 14.32 3.44 14.13
C LEU A 134 13.51 2.72 15.23
N ASP A 135 13.91 1.50 15.59
CA ASP A 135 13.31 0.76 16.70
C ASP A 135 13.61 1.43 18.06
N SER A 136 14.76 2.10 18.23
CA SER A 136 15.08 2.80 19.49
C SER A 136 14.31 4.10 19.68
N LEU A 137 13.64 4.64 18.66
CA LEU A 137 12.74 5.79 18.81
C LEU A 137 11.60 5.51 19.80
N GLN A 138 11.30 4.24 20.07
CA GLN A 138 10.36 3.83 21.11
C GLN A 138 10.78 4.25 22.54
N GLU A 139 12.05 4.56 22.77
CA GLU A 139 12.51 5.11 24.05
C GLU A 139 11.94 6.52 24.32
N TRP A 140 11.61 7.24 23.25
CA TRP A 140 11.15 8.64 23.30
C TRP A 140 9.64 8.80 23.38
N ARG A 141 8.91 7.73 23.72
CA ARG A 141 7.47 7.76 23.96
C ARG A 141 7.03 8.76 25.04
N GLY A 142 7.93 9.05 25.98
CA GLY A 142 7.71 10.02 27.04
C GLY A 142 7.95 11.46 26.66
N TRP A 143 8.41 11.71 25.43
CA TRP A 143 8.66 13.06 24.98
C TRP A 143 7.33 13.84 24.88
N SER A 144 7.35 15.05 25.43
CA SER A 144 6.29 16.04 25.32
C SER A 144 6.95 17.40 25.08
N ASP A 145 6.27 18.29 24.38
CA ASP A 145 6.82 19.62 24.04
C ASP A 145 7.05 20.50 25.29
N SER A 146 6.31 20.21 26.36
CA SER A 146 6.46 20.82 27.70
C SER A 146 7.65 20.29 28.50
N GLY A 147 8.41 19.31 28.00
CA GLY A 147 9.44 18.57 28.74
C GLY A 147 10.72 19.36 29.09
N GLY A 148 10.72 20.68 28.89
CA GLY A 148 11.82 21.58 29.21
C GLY A 148 13.13 21.17 28.51
N ARG A 149 14.24 21.23 29.26
CA ARG A 149 15.59 20.90 28.74
C ARG A 149 15.69 19.47 28.20
N SER A 150 14.97 18.51 28.81
CA SER A 150 14.99 17.11 28.39
C SER A 150 14.32 16.89 27.02
N GLY A 151 13.29 17.68 26.71
CA GLY A 151 12.64 17.66 25.41
C GLY A 151 13.50 18.25 24.29
N LYS A 152 14.27 19.31 24.59
CA LYS A 152 15.15 19.99 23.62
C LYS A 152 16.26 19.09 23.08
N ILE A 153 16.87 18.26 23.93
CA ILE A 153 17.97 17.36 23.54
C ILE A 153 17.56 16.47 22.37
N LEU A 154 16.34 15.91 22.39
CA LEU A 154 15.86 15.09 21.27
C LEU A 154 15.69 15.92 19.99
N LEU A 155 15.18 17.14 20.10
CA LEU A 155 15.02 18.01 18.93
C LEU A 155 16.37 18.38 18.31
N ASP A 156 17.36 18.70 19.14
CA ASP A 156 18.73 18.99 18.68
C ASP A 156 19.36 17.77 17.97
N GLN A 157 19.10 16.55 18.46
CA GLN A 157 19.53 15.33 17.79
C GLN A 157 18.78 15.08 16.46
N LEU A 158 17.49 15.42 16.38
CA LEU A 158 16.73 15.36 15.14
C LEU A 158 17.17 16.44 14.14
N ASP A 159 17.64 17.59 14.60
CA ASP A 159 18.25 18.60 13.72
C ASP A 159 19.60 18.08 13.19
N SER A 160 20.36 17.33 14.00
CA SER A 160 21.57 16.62 13.53
C SER A 160 21.26 15.51 12.51
N LEU A 161 20.12 14.84 12.62
CA LEU A 161 19.63 13.89 11.61
C LEU A 161 19.39 14.59 10.26
N VAL A 162 18.85 15.82 10.27
CA VAL A 162 18.65 16.62 9.05
C VAL A 162 19.98 16.79 8.30
N ILE A 163 21.03 17.16 9.02
CA ILE A 163 22.38 17.34 8.47
C ILE A 163 22.92 16.01 7.93
N ALA A 164 22.81 14.92 8.69
CA ALA A 164 23.32 13.62 8.29
C ALA A 164 22.68 13.08 7.00
N VAL A 165 21.35 13.24 6.86
CA VAL A 165 20.64 12.82 5.65
C VAL A 165 20.98 13.72 4.46
N SER A 166 21.11 15.04 4.65
CA SER A 166 21.54 15.94 3.57
C SER A 166 22.94 15.57 3.06
N ALA A 167 23.89 15.32 3.96
CA ALA A 167 25.24 14.86 3.61
C ALA A 167 25.21 13.51 2.86
N SER A 168 24.28 12.62 3.21
CA SER A 168 24.07 11.37 2.47
C SER A 168 23.63 11.64 1.02
N PHE A 169 22.68 12.54 0.78
CA PHE A 169 22.28 12.92 -0.59
C PHE A 169 23.44 13.54 -1.38
N GLU A 170 24.21 14.43 -0.75
CA GLU A 170 25.34 15.12 -1.39
C GLU A 170 26.49 14.17 -1.78
N SER A 171 26.72 13.12 -0.98
CA SER A 171 27.79 12.14 -1.19
C SER A 171 27.34 10.87 -1.94
N ASP A 172 26.05 10.76 -2.29
CA ASP A 172 25.40 9.55 -2.80
C ASP A 172 25.61 8.29 -1.93
N SER A 173 25.90 8.49 -0.63
CA SER A 173 26.32 7.44 0.31
C SER A 173 25.45 7.38 1.56
N ALA A 174 25.22 6.18 2.08
CA ALA A 174 24.51 5.98 3.35
C ALA A 174 25.40 6.22 4.59
N GLU A 175 26.72 6.36 4.41
CA GLU A 175 27.70 6.39 5.51
C GLU A 175 27.42 7.49 6.55
N SER A 176 27.04 8.70 6.13
CA SER A 176 26.74 9.80 7.05
C SER A 176 25.56 9.49 7.97
N LEU A 177 24.48 8.91 7.44
CA LEU A 177 23.34 8.48 8.25
C LEU A 177 23.68 7.27 9.12
N GLU A 178 24.49 6.32 8.62
CA GLU A 178 24.92 5.18 9.41
C GLU A 178 25.78 5.60 10.61
N ALA A 179 26.71 6.53 10.42
CA ALA A 179 27.52 7.11 11.48
C ALA A 179 26.64 7.82 12.53
N PHE A 180 25.64 8.59 12.09
CA PHE A 180 24.65 9.20 12.99
C PHE A 180 23.89 8.13 13.80
N CYS A 181 23.43 7.06 13.16
CA CYS A 181 22.71 5.98 13.83
C CYS A 181 23.58 5.25 14.86
N GLN A 182 24.86 5.00 14.55
CA GLN A 182 25.81 4.39 15.50
C GLN A 182 26.04 5.29 16.71
N GLN A 183 26.33 6.58 16.48
CA GLN A 183 26.54 7.56 17.56
C GLN A 183 25.31 7.66 18.47
N TRP A 184 24.10 7.67 17.88
CA TRP A 184 22.87 7.69 18.65
C TRP A 184 22.74 6.50 19.59
N GLN A 185 23.09 5.29 19.13
CA GLN A 185 22.98 4.07 19.95
C GLN A 185 23.96 4.09 21.12
N GLU A 186 25.18 4.57 20.90
CA GLU A 186 26.16 4.76 21.98
C GLU A 186 25.67 5.76 23.02
N ASP A 187 25.08 6.86 22.57
CA ASP A 187 24.51 7.88 23.45
C ASP A 187 23.26 7.38 24.16
N ALA A 188 22.42 6.57 23.51
CA ALA A 188 21.23 5.95 24.10
C ALA A 188 21.60 5.02 25.26
N ALA A 189 22.62 4.17 25.09
CA ALA A 189 23.09 3.27 26.15
C ALA A 189 23.53 4.05 27.40
N LYS A 190 24.31 5.12 27.21
CA LYS A 190 24.76 6.02 28.30
C LYS A 190 23.57 6.72 28.97
N ARG A 191 22.64 7.28 28.18
CA ARG A 191 21.43 7.96 28.67
C ARG A 191 20.53 7.01 29.47
N ASN A 192 20.28 5.80 28.98
CA ASN A 192 19.44 4.81 29.65
C ASN A 192 20.02 4.37 31.00
N ALA A 193 21.33 4.16 31.08
CA ALA A 193 22.01 3.83 32.33
C ALA A 193 21.91 4.97 33.37
N GLN A 194 22.09 6.23 32.94
CA GLN A 194 21.95 7.40 33.80
C GLN A 194 20.49 7.59 34.27
N ALA A 195 19.53 7.48 33.35
CA ALA A 195 18.10 7.59 33.64
C ALA A 195 17.62 6.48 34.59
N GLY A 196 18.18 5.27 34.52
CA GLY A 196 17.90 4.19 35.46
C GLY A 196 18.28 4.55 36.90
N LYS A 197 19.49 5.07 37.10
CA LYS A 197 19.96 5.51 38.43
C LYS A 197 19.15 6.70 38.96
N LEU A 198 18.79 7.65 38.10
CA LEU A 198 17.98 8.80 38.47
C LEU A 198 16.57 8.38 38.91
N ARG A 199 15.94 7.47 38.16
CA ARG A 199 14.62 6.90 38.50
C ARG A 199 14.62 6.23 39.87
N GLN A 200 15.61 5.38 40.14
CA GLN A 200 15.71 4.69 41.43
C GLN A 200 15.84 5.67 42.60
N ARG A 201 16.72 6.68 42.47
CA ARG A 201 16.87 7.72 43.50
C ARG A 201 15.60 8.53 43.70
N LEU A 202 14.90 8.86 42.61
CA LEU A 202 13.62 9.57 42.67
C LEU A 202 12.59 8.72 43.43
N LEU A 203 12.49 7.42 43.13
CA LEU A 203 11.57 6.52 43.83
C LEU A 203 11.82 6.49 45.34
N GLU A 204 13.08 6.30 45.74
CA GLU A 204 13.47 6.27 47.16
C GLU A 204 13.13 7.58 47.87
N THR A 205 13.38 8.72 47.19
CA THR A 205 13.08 10.06 47.71
C THR A 205 11.57 10.25 47.89
N GLU A 206 10.78 9.87 46.89
CA GLU A 206 9.33 10.05 46.90
C GLU A 206 8.62 9.06 47.83
N GLN A 207 9.15 7.85 48.01
CA GLN A 207 8.68 6.89 49.02
C GLN A 207 8.90 7.43 50.44
N GLY A 208 10.09 7.98 50.72
CA GLY A 208 10.37 8.67 51.98
C GLY A 208 9.43 9.85 52.19
N ALA A 209 9.25 10.69 51.18
CA ALA A 209 8.34 11.82 51.24
C ALA A 209 6.86 11.40 51.43
N ALA A 210 6.42 10.30 50.81
CA ALA A 210 5.08 9.75 50.99
C ALA A 210 4.83 9.29 52.42
N LYS A 211 5.79 8.55 53.01
CA LYS A 211 5.72 8.14 54.41
C LYS A 211 5.63 9.36 55.36
N GLN A 212 6.30 10.46 55.02
CA GLN A 212 6.34 11.66 55.86
C GLN A 212 5.02 12.42 55.78
N ARG A 213 4.45 12.50 54.57
CA ARG A 213 3.13 13.07 54.34
C ARG A 213 2.05 12.27 55.04
N LYS A 214 2.07 10.94 54.99
CA LYS A 214 1.16 10.07 55.75
C LYS A 214 1.22 10.38 57.24
N ALA A 215 2.42 10.40 57.82
CA ALA A 215 2.61 10.69 59.24
C ALA A 215 2.10 12.09 59.63
N ASP A 216 2.32 13.10 58.78
CA ASP A 216 1.80 14.45 58.99
C ASP A 216 0.26 14.49 58.96
N GLN A 217 -0.36 13.84 57.97
CA GLN A 217 -1.82 13.82 57.81
C GLN A 217 -2.51 13.04 58.92
N ILE A 218 -1.96 11.89 59.33
CA ILE A 218 -2.48 11.12 60.48
C ILE A 218 -2.41 11.94 61.77
N SER A 219 -1.27 12.60 62.04
CA SER A 219 -1.11 13.45 63.21
C SER A 219 -2.14 14.59 63.21
N ARG A 220 -2.32 15.26 62.07
CA ARG A 220 -3.33 16.30 61.90
C ARG A 220 -4.75 15.78 62.08
N ALA A 221 -5.07 14.63 61.52
CA ALA A 221 -6.39 14.03 61.61
C ALA A 221 -6.74 13.62 63.05
N LEU A 222 -5.76 13.09 63.79
CA LEU A 222 -5.93 12.71 65.19
C LEU A 222 -6.19 13.93 66.08
N ILE A 223 -5.38 14.98 65.92
CA ILE A 223 -5.54 16.24 66.68
C ILE A 223 -6.83 16.95 66.30
N GLY A 224 -7.13 16.99 65.00
CA GLY A 224 -8.38 17.54 64.47
C GLY A 224 -9.59 16.89 65.11
N ARG A 225 -9.64 15.55 65.11
CA ARG A 225 -10.70 14.77 65.76
C ARG A 225 -10.78 15.01 67.27
N ALA A 226 -9.63 15.11 67.95
CA ALA A 226 -9.60 15.31 69.40
C ALA A 226 -10.12 16.70 69.81
N LEU A 227 -9.82 17.73 69.02
CA LEU A 227 -10.16 19.13 69.32
C LEU A 227 -11.47 19.61 68.69
N GLN A 228 -12.00 18.92 67.68
CA GLN A 228 -13.21 19.35 66.97
C GLN A 228 -14.41 19.52 67.93
N GLY A 229 -15.01 20.71 67.89
CA GLY A 229 -16.19 21.05 68.70
C GLY A 229 -15.90 21.17 70.20
N ARG A 230 -14.62 21.23 70.61
CA ARG A 230 -14.22 21.34 72.02
C ARG A 230 -13.87 22.77 72.40
N ARG A 231 -14.14 23.10 73.66
CA ARG A 231 -13.66 24.33 74.31
C ARG A 231 -12.69 23.94 75.42
N VAL A 232 -11.42 24.32 75.26
CA VAL A 232 -10.32 23.96 76.17
C VAL A 232 -9.44 25.17 76.43
N PRO A 233 -8.64 25.20 77.51
CA PRO A 233 -7.71 26.28 77.79
C PRO A 233 -6.70 26.51 76.67
N ALA A 234 -6.39 27.78 76.40
CA ALA A 234 -5.46 28.18 75.35
C ALA A 234 -4.05 27.57 75.54
N SER A 235 -3.63 27.37 76.79
CA SER A 235 -2.35 26.72 77.11
C SER A 235 -2.29 25.26 76.64
N ILE A 236 -3.39 24.52 76.74
CA ILE A 236 -3.49 23.13 76.26
C ILE A 236 -3.49 23.09 74.73
N VAL A 237 -4.26 23.97 74.07
CA VAL A 237 -4.24 24.07 72.59
C VAL A 237 -2.83 24.36 72.09
N ARG A 238 -2.17 25.37 72.67
CA ARG A 238 -0.80 25.74 72.32
C ARG A 238 0.16 24.58 72.51
N PHE A 239 0.07 23.86 73.64
CA PHE A 239 0.93 22.70 73.87
C PHE A 239 0.73 21.61 72.81
N ILE A 240 -0.53 21.29 72.49
CA ILE A 240 -0.87 20.26 71.51
C ILE A 240 -0.31 20.61 70.13
N LEU A 241 -0.46 21.85 69.69
CA LEU A 241 -0.02 22.29 68.36
C LEU A 241 1.51 22.49 68.29
N ASP A 242 2.12 23.11 69.29
CA ASP A 242 3.54 23.49 69.25
C ASP A 242 4.49 22.32 69.57
N TYR A 243 4.05 21.37 70.40
CA TYR A 243 4.89 20.26 70.87
C TYR A 243 4.32 18.89 70.52
N TRP A 244 3.04 18.67 70.83
CA TRP A 244 2.47 17.32 70.74
C TRP A 244 2.27 16.84 69.29
N GLN A 245 1.90 17.74 68.36
CA GLN A 245 1.72 17.40 66.95
C GLN A 245 3.00 16.83 66.32
N GLY A 246 4.15 17.45 66.59
CA GLY A 246 5.44 16.98 66.14
C GLY A 246 5.75 15.58 66.68
N LEU A 247 5.47 15.36 67.97
CA LEU A 247 5.70 14.09 68.63
C LEU A 247 4.83 12.97 68.04
N VAL A 248 3.53 13.24 67.86
CA VAL A 248 2.60 12.29 67.25
C VAL A 248 3.06 11.95 65.83
N LYS A 249 3.39 12.96 65.03
CA LYS A 249 3.94 12.77 63.68
C LYS A 249 5.18 11.89 63.68
N GLN A 250 6.15 12.16 64.55
CA GLN A 250 7.38 11.39 64.65
C GLN A 250 7.09 9.93 65.07
N SER A 251 6.19 9.72 66.04
CA SER A 251 5.81 8.37 66.48
C SER A 251 5.16 7.52 65.37
N VAL A 252 4.33 8.13 64.52
CA VAL A 252 3.75 7.47 63.34
C VAL A 252 4.83 7.15 62.30
N TRP A 253 5.79 8.06 62.11
CA TRP A 253 6.90 7.84 61.18
C TRP A 253 7.80 6.67 61.62
N ASP A 254 8.09 6.54 62.92
CA ASP A 254 9.02 5.54 63.44
C ASP A 254 8.40 4.13 63.52
N SER A 255 7.16 4.00 63.99
CA SER A 255 6.55 2.70 64.31
C SER A 255 5.16 2.47 63.69
N GLY A 256 4.65 3.41 62.91
CA GLY A 256 3.31 3.33 62.32
C GLY A 256 2.18 3.44 63.35
N LEU A 257 0.95 3.15 62.89
CA LEU A 257 -0.27 3.24 63.70
C LEU A 257 -0.38 2.17 64.80
N GLU A 258 0.31 1.05 64.64
CA GLU A 258 0.31 -0.05 65.61
C GLU A 258 1.41 0.10 66.69
N GLY A 259 2.24 1.13 66.58
CA GLY A 259 3.33 1.40 67.51
C GLY A 259 2.83 1.72 68.92
N GLU A 260 3.45 1.12 69.93
CA GLU A 260 3.14 1.38 71.35
C GLU A 260 3.26 2.87 71.70
N THR A 261 4.32 3.51 71.24
CA THR A 261 4.57 4.95 71.45
C THR A 261 3.46 5.82 70.86
N PHE A 262 2.97 5.50 69.66
CA PHE A 262 1.86 6.22 69.04
C PHE A 262 0.54 6.01 69.81
N ARG A 263 0.27 4.78 70.28
CA ARG A 263 -0.91 4.50 71.12
C ARG A 263 -0.87 5.28 72.43
N HIS A 264 0.28 5.33 73.10
CA HIS A 264 0.48 6.15 74.29
C HIS A 264 0.34 7.65 74.01
N ALA A 265 0.93 8.13 72.91
CA ALA A 265 0.83 9.53 72.50
C ALA A 265 -0.63 9.94 72.21
N SER A 266 -1.38 9.06 71.53
CA SER A 266 -2.81 9.23 71.23
C SER A 266 -3.63 9.23 72.51
N LYS A 267 -3.33 8.35 73.48
CA LYS A 267 -4.06 8.30 74.75
C LYS A 267 -3.84 9.54 75.61
N LEU A 268 -2.61 10.04 75.65
CA LEU A 268 -2.29 11.27 76.37
C LEU A 268 -2.91 12.50 75.71
N LEU A 269 -3.05 12.52 74.38
CA LEU A 269 -3.82 13.57 73.69
C LEU A 269 -5.29 13.57 74.15
N GLU A 270 -5.93 12.40 74.24
CA GLU A 270 -7.29 12.29 74.79
C GLU A 270 -7.36 12.79 76.24
N TRP A 271 -6.36 12.47 77.06
CA TRP A 271 -6.30 12.91 78.46
C TRP A 271 -6.13 14.42 78.57
N LEU A 272 -5.27 15.03 77.75
CA LEU A 272 -5.08 16.48 77.72
C LEU A 272 -6.38 17.21 77.37
N VAL A 273 -7.09 16.72 76.35
CA VAL A 273 -8.40 17.29 75.98
C VAL A 273 -9.44 17.04 77.08
N TRP A 274 -9.48 15.84 77.66
CA TRP A 274 -10.44 15.48 78.71
C TRP A 274 -10.25 16.32 79.99
N VAL A 275 -9.01 16.52 80.42
CA VAL A 275 -8.63 17.40 81.54
C VAL A 275 -9.03 18.85 81.25
N GLY A 276 -8.74 19.29 80.02
CA GLY A 276 -8.97 20.66 79.59
C GLY A 276 -10.44 21.03 79.38
N ASP A 277 -11.31 20.06 79.11
CA ASP A 277 -12.75 20.28 78.88
C ASP A 277 -13.56 19.93 80.15
N PRO A 278 -14.06 20.92 80.90
CA PRO A 278 -14.87 20.69 82.10
C PRO A 278 -16.11 19.84 81.87
N SER A 279 -16.72 19.95 80.68
CA SER A 279 -17.93 19.18 80.34
C SER A 279 -17.68 17.68 80.29
N LEU A 280 -16.41 17.27 80.10
CA LEU A 280 -15.97 15.89 80.05
C LEU A 280 -15.46 15.38 81.41
N SER A 281 -14.65 16.18 82.11
CA SER A 281 -13.94 15.73 83.31
C SER A 281 -14.66 15.94 84.63
N ASP A 282 -15.56 16.92 84.74
CA ASP A 282 -16.22 17.23 86.03
C ASP A 282 -17.16 16.10 86.52
N LYS A 283 -17.52 15.17 85.64
CA LYS A 283 -18.33 13.99 85.96
C LYS A 283 -17.58 12.94 86.81
N ASP A 284 -16.25 12.99 86.83
CA ASP A 284 -15.40 12.00 87.53
C ASP A 284 -14.17 12.68 88.14
N ARG A 285 -14.37 13.34 89.29
CA ARG A 285 -13.32 14.05 90.02
C ARG A 285 -12.20 13.13 90.50
N ASN A 286 -12.52 11.90 90.93
CA ASN A 286 -11.50 10.94 91.40
C ASN A 286 -10.52 10.59 90.27
N ARG A 287 -11.04 10.34 89.06
CA ARG A 287 -10.20 10.14 87.88
C ARG A 287 -9.42 11.40 87.50
N LEU A 288 -9.98 12.60 87.69
CA LEU A 288 -9.27 13.85 87.42
C LEU A 288 -8.03 14.01 88.32
N TYR A 289 -8.13 13.65 89.60
CA TYR A 289 -6.97 13.61 90.51
C TYR A 289 -5.90 12.64 90.00
N HIS A 290 -6.26 11.39 89.71
CA HIS A 290 -5.30 10.37 89.27
C HIS A 290 -4.65 10.68 87.92
N VAL A 291 -5.42 11.19 86.95
CA VAL A 291 -4.87 11.60 85.64
C VAL A 291 -3.96 12.82 85.84
N GLY A 292 -4.37 13.78 86.67
CA GLY A 292 -3.60 14.98 86.95
C GLY A 292 -2.24 14.74 87.59
N GLU A 293 -2.18 13.80 88.53
CA GLU A 293 -0.93 13.39 89.18
C GLU A 293 0.07 12.77 88.18
N GLN A 294 -0.42 12.02 87.18
CA GLN A 294 0.43 11.21 86.31
C GLN A 294 0.71 11.82 84.93
N ILE A 295 -0.10 12.78 84.46
CA ILE A 295 -0.07 13.24 83.07
C ILE A 295 1.27 13.90 82.70
N GLY A 296 1.88 14.67 83.61
CA GLY A 296 3.18 15.31 83.40
C GLY A 296 4.30 14.30 83.18
N ASP A 297 4.43 13.34 84.09
CA ASP A 297 5.44 12.28 84.01
C ASP A 297 5.28 11.42 82.76
N ARG A 298 4.04 11.06 82.41
CA ARG A 298 3.76 10.29 81.20
C ARG A 298 4.05 11.06 79.92
N ILE A 299 3.80 12.38 79.88
CA ILE A 299 4.17 13.23 78.76
C ILE A 299 5.69 13.27 78.59
N LEU A 300 6.43 13.44 79.68
CA LEU A 300 7.90 13.45 79.67
C LEU A 300 8.48 12.11 79.23
N ASP A 301 7.92 10.99 79.70
CA ASP A 301 8.33 9.65 79.30
C ASP A 301 8.15 9.43 77.79
N VAL A 302 6.95 9.70 77.24
CA VAL A 302 6.70 9.55 75.80
C VAL A 302 7.57 10.51 74.97
N TRP A 303 7.77 11.74 75.42
CA TRP A 303 8.65 12.70 74.76
C TRP A 303 10.11 12.20 74.68
N ASN A 304 10.64 11.70 75.79
CA ASN A 304 12.00 11.16 75.84
C ASN A 304 12.14 9.91 74.97
N ARG A 305 11.13 9.03 74.92
CA ARG A 305 11.14 7.85 74.04
C ARG A 305 11.23 8.23 72.55
N VAL A 306 10.58 9.31 72.13
CA VAL A 306 10.52 9.74 70.72
C VAL A 306 11.74 10.58 70.33
N TYR A 307 12.06 11.62 71.11
CA TYR A 307 13.08 12.60 70.72
C TYR A 307 14.45 12.37 71.35
N ASN A 308 14.53 11.52 72.39
CA ASN A 308 15.73 11.30 73.18
C ASN A 308 16.39 12.62 73.66
N LYS A 309 15.54 13.61 74.01
CA LYS A 309 15.93 14.96 74.42
C LYS A 309 14.94 15.47 75.46
N PRO A 310 15.37 16.31 76.42
CA PRO A 310 14.47 16.89 77.40
C PRO A 310 13.44 17.82 76.72
N LEU A 311 12.21 17.80 77.23
CA LEU A 311 11.18 18.76 76.87
C LEU A 311 11.59 20.16 77.37
N PRO A 312 11.31 21.25 76.63
CA PRO A 312 11.65 22.61 77.09
C PRO A 312 11.05 22.92 78.47
N ALA A 313 11.85 23.55 79.35
CA ALA A 313 11.52 23.72 80.77
C ALA A 313 10.17 24.39 81.06
N ASN A 314 9.67 25.23 80.14
CA ASN A 314 8.40 25.95 80.31
C ASN A 314 7.22 25.34 79.52
N ALA A 315 7.42 24.23 78.80
CA ALA A 315 6.39 23.67 77.93
C ALA A 315 5.16 23.16 78.71
N LEU A 316 5.36 22.62 79.92
CA LEU A 316 4.28 22.08 80.77
C LEU A 316 3.66 23.12 81.70
N SER A 317 4.30 24.27 81.93
CA SER A 317 3.85 25.29 82.89
C SER A 317 2.37 25.68 82.72
N GLY A 318 1.92 25.84 81.48
CA GLY A 318 0.53 26.18 81.17
C GLY A 318 -0.46 25.04 81.39
N ILE A 319 -0.01 23.79 81.30
CA ILE A 319 -0.82 22.60 81.61
C ILE A 319 -0.91 22.44 83.13
N GLU A 320 0.21 22.57 83.83
CA GLU A 320 0.29 22.50 85.29
C GLU A 320 -0.60 23.56 85.96
N ALA A 321 -0.59 24.80 85.45
CA ALA A 321 -1.47 25.86 85.93
C ALA A 321 -2.96 25.51 85.75
N VAL A 322 -3.32 24.94 84.58
CA VAL A 322 -4.68 24.45 84.33
C VAL A 322 -5.01 23.31 85.29
N MET A 323 -4.13 22.33 85.49
CA MET A 323 -4.34 21.23 86.42
C MET A 323 -4.62 21.74 87.83
N VAL A 324 -3.78 22.65 88.36
CA VAL A 324 -3.95 23.21 89.71
C VAL A 324 -5.30 23.91 89.86
N SER A 325 -5.69 24.73 88.88
CA SER A 325 -7.00 25.41 88.87
C SER A 325 -8.16 24.40 88.86
N ARG A 326 -8.09 23.38 88.00
CA ARG A 326 -9.10 22.32 87.89
C ARG A 326 -9.22 21.49 89.18
N LEU A 327 -8.10 21.14 89.82
CA LEU A 327 -8.08 20.38 91.09
C LEU A 327 -8.61 21.18 92.29
N ARG A 328 -8.58 22.51 92.21
CA ARG A 328 -9.24 23.43 93.17
C ARG A 328 -10.75 23.59 92.91
N GLY A 329 -11.26 23.01 91.82
CA GLY A 329 -12.66 23.11 91.42
C GLY A 329 -13.00 24.38 90.64
N GLU A 330 -11.99 25.10 90.15
CA GLU A 330 -12.17 26.28 89.31
C GLU A 330 -12.37 25.87 87.83
N VAL A 331 -13.02 26.75 87.06
CA VAL A 331 -13.18 26.60 85.61
C VAL A 331 -12.21 27.57 84.92
N PRO A 332 -11.17 27.08 84.23
CA PRO A 332 -10.22 27.93 83.53
C PRO A 332 -10.87 28.60 82.30
N ASP A 333 -10.26 29.69 81.82
CA ASP A 333 -10.73 30.39 80.61
C ASP A 333 -10.66 29.46 79.38
N LEU A 334 -11.81 29.18 78.79
CA LEU A 334 -11.95 28.25 77.67
C LEU A 334 -12.00 29.00 76.33
N VAL A 335 -11.14 28.58 75.40
CA VAL A 335 -11.18 29.02 74.00
C VAL A 335 -11.68 27.88 73.11
N ASP A 336 -12.21 28.23 71.94
CA ASP A 336 -12.54 27.22 70.93
C ASP A 336 -11.23 26.57 70.45
N ALA A 337 -11.14 25.25 70.61
CA ALA A 337 -9.90 24.53 70.36
C ALA A 337 -9.46 24.56 68.89
N LEU A 338 -10.45 24.63 67.98
CA LEU A 338 -10.27 24.85 66.55
C LEU A 338 -11.23 25.97 66.10
N PRO A 339 -10.73 27.19 65.88
CA PRO A 339 -11.57 28.30 65.41
C PRO A 339 -12.14 28.03 64.00
N ALA A 340 -13.40 28.40 63.77
CA ALA A 340 -14.07 28.22 62.46
C ALA A 340 -13.36 28.96 61.30
N ALA A 341 -12.50 29.94 61.60
CA ALA A 341 -11.72 30.72 60.63
C ALA A 341 -10.56 29.96 59.96
N GLY A 342 -10.35 28.67 60.25
CA GLY A 342 -9.63 27.76 59.34
C GLY A 342 -8.10 27.71 59.43
N SER A 343 -7.49 27.94 60.60
CA SER A 343 -6.01 27.88 60.73
C SER A 343 -5.43 26.46 60.69
N PHE A 344 -6.21 25.44 61.05
CA PHE A 344 -5.76 24.05 61.11
C PHE A 344 -6.52 23.16 60.12
N GLN A 345 -5.88 22.84 59.00
CA GLN A 345 -6.41 21.91 58.01
C GLN A 345 -6.15 20.46 58.41
N TRP A 346 -7.20 19.65 58.37
CA TRP A 346 -7.15 18.23 58.66
C TRP A 346 -8.28 17.50 57.90
N ASP A 347 -8.07 16.21 57.64
CA ASP A 347 -9.05 15.34 57.00
C ASP A 347 -9.23 14.06 57.85
N PRO A 348 -10.44 13.78 58.37
CA PRO A 348 -10.70 12.58 59.18
C PRO A 348 -10.43 11.28 58.43
N GLY A 349 -10.45 11.28 57.09
CA GLY A 349 -10.21 10.09 56.26
C GLY A 349 -8.86 9.42 56.53
N TRP A 350 -7.85 10.17 56.96
CA TRP A 350 -6.51 9.62 57.24
C TRP A 350 -6.44 8.69 58.45
N LEU A 351 -7.39 8.76 59.38
CA LEU A 351 -7.46 7.85 60.53
C LEU A 351 -7.94 6.44 60.13
N GLY A 352 -8.67 6.32 59.02
CA GLY A 352 -9.12 5.07 58.43
C GLY A 352 -8.52 4.85 57.05
N PHE A 353 -7.34 5.43 56.78
CA PHE A 353 -6.71 5.32 55.48
C PHE A 353 -6.36 3.86 55.18
N GLU A 354 -6.97 3.33 54.13
CA GLU A 354 -6.64 2.03 53.58
C GLU A 354 -5.99 2.20 52.22
N THR A 355 -4.84 1.54 52.03
CA THR A 355 -4.20 1.49 50.73
C THR A 355 -5.05 0.64 49.80
N PRO A 356 -5.36 1.11 48.57
CA PRO A 356 -6.03 0.29 47.58
C PRO A 356 -5.31 -1.05 47.38
N PRO A 357 -6.04 -2.17 47.22
CA PRO A 357 -5.41 -3.47 46.99
C PRO A 357 -4.56 -3.44 45.72
N ARG A 358 -3.43 -4.14 45.76
CA ARG A 358 -2.42 -4.15 44.68
C ARG A 358 -3.00 -4.48 43.30
N GLU A 359 -3.98 -5.38 43.26
CA GLU A 359 -4.64 -5.83 42.03
C GLU A 359 -5.33 -4.67 41.27
N GLU A 360 -5.74 -3.61 41.96
CA GLU A 360 -6.38 -2.46 41.33
C GLU A 360 -5.42 -1.61 40.50
N PHE A 361 -4.16 -1.47 40.94
CA PHE A 361 -3.21 -0.54 40.32
C PHE A 361 -2.06 -1.22 39.58
N GLU A 362 -1.71 -2.47 39.91
CA GLU A 362 -0.57 -3.19 39.32
C GLU A 362 -0.66 -3.32 37.81
N ALA A 363 -1.86 -3.42 37.26
CA ALA A 363 -2.07 -3.46 35.81
C ALA A 363 -1.68 -2.15 35.10
N PHE A 364 -1.66 -1.02 35.81
CA PHE A 364 -1.36 0.31 35.25
C PHE A 364 0.07 0.77 35.54
N GLU A 365 0.69 0.24 36.59
CA GLU A 365 2.07 0.54 36.92
C GLU A 365 3.01 0.10 35.79
N GLY A 366 3.94 0.97 35.42
CA GLY A 366 4.82 0.76 34.27
C GLY A 366 4.19 1.02 32.90
N GLN A 367 2.98 1.60 32.85
CA GLN A 367 2.33 1.99 31.60
C GLN A 367 2.45 3.48 31.29
N TRP A 368 2.36 3.79 30.00
CA TRP A 368 2.31 5.15 29.48
C TRP A 368 0.88 5.63 29.35
N PHE A 369 0.66 6.88 29.73
CA PHE A 369 -0.61 7.58 29.62
C PHE A 369 -0.44 8.91 28.90
N VAL A 370 -1.56 9.41 28.39
CA VAL A 370 -1.65 10.64 27.61
C VAL A 370 -2.78 11.48 28.16
N GLU A 371 -2.50 12.75 28.41
CA GLU A 371 -3.51 13.77 28.65
C GLU A 371 -3.53 14.77 27.49
N GLY A 372 -4.71 15.28 27.15
CA GLY A 372 -4.89 16.21 26.03
C GLY A 372 -4.88 15.54 24.65
N GLU A 373 -4.86 16.36 23.60
CA GLU A 373 -4.98 15.90 22.21
C GLU A 373 -4.06 16.66 21.24
N GLY A 374 -3.71 16.01 20.13
CA GLY A 374 -2.92 16.60 19.06
C GLY A 374 -1.53 17.06 19.52
N SER A 375 -1.17 18.31 19.23
CA SER A 375 0.11 18.89 19.65
C SER A 375 0.18 19.23 21.14
N GLY A 376 -0.97 19.28 21.83
CA GLY A 376 -1.03 19.56 23.27
C GLY A 376 -0.85 18.32 24.14
N GLU A 377 -0.63 17.14 23.54
CA GLU A 377 -0.51 15.87 24.26
C GLU A 377 0.63 15.90 25.30
N GLN A 378 0.29 15.50 26.52
CA GLN A 378 1.22 15.37 27.63
C GLN A 378 1.41 13.89 27.95
N ARG A 379 2.62 13.39 27.76
CA ARG A 379 2.99 12.00 28.04
C ARG A 379 3.39 11.85 29.50
N ARG A 380 2.77 10.89 30.18
CA ARG A 380 3.03 10.60 31.59
C ARG A 380 3.27 9.11 31.77
N TYR A 381 4.35 8.76 32.45
CA TYR A 381 4.67 7.39 32.80
C TYR A 381 4.25 7.13 34.24
N PHE A 382 3.38 6.13 34.44
CA PHE A 382 3.05 5.64 35.77
C PHE A 382 4.27 4.88 36.27
N TYR A 383 5.15 5.57 37.00
CA TYR A 383 6.42 4.97 37.39
C TYR A 383 6.27 4.03 38.58
N ALA A 384 5.58 4.49 39.62
CA ALA A 384 5.36 3.72 40.84
C ALA A 384 4.11 4.17 41.58
N PHE A 385 3.51 3.25 42.32
CA PHE A 385 2.45 3.56 43.27
C PHE A 385 3.03 3.77 44.67
N LEU A 386 2.74 4.93 45.27
CA LEU A 386 3.16 5.29 46.62
C LEU A 386 2.08 4.86 47.61
N ALA A 387 2.18 3.61 48.08
CA ALA A 387 1.19 2.97 48.96
C ALA A 387 0.86 3.77 50.23
N GLU A 388 1.85 4.48 50.79
CA GLU A 388 1.68 5.27 52.02
C GLU A 388 0.75 6.48 51.83
N SER A 389 0.64 7.02 50.62
CA SER A 389 -0.21 8.17 50.31
C SER A 389 -1.32 7.88 49.30
N ALA A 390 -1.41 6.64 48.80
CA ALA A 390 -2.30 6.23 47.71
C ALA A 390 -2.17 7.13 46.47
N GLU A 391 -0.94 7.48 46.10
CA GLU A 391 -0.65 8.35 44.97
C GLU A 391 0.18 7.65 43.90
N ILE A 392 0.00 8.10 42.66
CA ILE A 392 0.80 7.73 41.51
C ILE A 392 1.96 8.71 41.37
N LEU A 393 3.17 8.17 41.26
CA LEU A 393 4.35 8.94 40.87
C LEU A 393 4.44 9.01 39.35
N TRP A 394 4.11 10.19 38.80
CA TRP A 394 4.23 10.47 37.37
C TRP A 394 5.63 10.92 37.01
N THR A 395 6.19 10.32 35.96
CA THR A 395 7.49 10.73 35.40
C THR A 395 7.44 10.85 33.89
N ASN A 396 8.46 11.46 33.29
CA ASN A 396 8.64 11.47 31.84
C ASN A 396 9.36 10.21 31.31
N GLY A 397 9.44 9.13 32.11
CA GLY A 397 10.17 7.89 31.77
C GLY A 397 11.70 7.98 31.84
N ALA A 398 12.28 9.19 31.75
CA ALA A 398 13.71 9.45 31.84
C ALA A 398 14.17 9.81 33.28
N GLY A 399 13.29 9.68 34.28
CA GLY A 399 13.59 9.96 35.68
C GLY A 399 13.31 11.39 36.14
N VAL A 400 12.67 12.21 35.31
CA VAL A 400 12.17 13.52 35.75
C VAL A 400 10.75 13.35 36.30
N LYS A 401 10.52 13.82 37.53
CA LYS A 401 9.19 13.90 38.15
C LYS A 401 8.31 14.89 37.42
N LEU A 402 7.13 14.45 37.00
CA LEU A 402 6.09 15.31 36.44
C LEU A 402 5.09 15.75 37.52
N GLY A 403 4.84 14.91 38.52
CA GLY A 403 3.94 15.24 39.61
C GLY A 403 3.49 14.00 40.38
N LEU A 404 2.60 14.24 41.34
CA LEU A 404 1.88 13.21 42.08
C LEU A 404 0.39 13.38 41.80
N GLN A 405 -0.35 12.28 41.77
CA GLN A 405 -1.80 12.28 41.60
C GLN A 405 -2.40 11.20 42.50
N SER A 406 -3.49 11.48 43.20
CA SER A 406 -4.16 10.46 44.01
C SER A 406 -4.76 9.37 43.12
N TRP A 407 -4.90 8.16 43.67
CA TRP A 407 -5.55 7.03 42.98
C TRP A 407 -6.98 7.38 42.54
N SER A 408 -7.73 8.03 43.41
CA SER A 408 -9.11 8.46 43.15
C SER A 408 -9.19 9.49 42.01
N ASP A 409 -8.31 10.49 42.00
CA ASP A 409 -8.27 11.49 40.91
C ASP A 409 -7.90 10.85 39.58
N PHE A 410 -6.99 9.87 39.58
CA PHE A 410 -6.64 9.11 38.37
C PHE A 410 -7.82 8.29 37.86
N GLN A 411 -8.53 7.58 38.74
CA GLN A 411 -9.74 6.83 38.36
C GLN A 411 -10.82 7.76 37.81
N GLN A 412 -11.03 8.93 38.43
CA GLN A 412 -11.98 9.93 37.95
C GLN A 412 -11.58 10.50 36.58
N ALA A 413 -10.31 10.86 36.40
CA ALA A 413 -9.79 11.37 35.14
C ALA A 413 -9.92 10.34 34.01
N ARG A 414 -9.71 9.05 34.31
CA ARG A 414 -9.93 7.95 33.35
C ARG A 414 -11.40 7.76 33.01
N GLY A 415 -12.29 7.79 34.01
CA GLY A 415 -13.73 7.73 33.77
C GLY A 415 -14.23 8.86 32.87
N LYS A 416 -13.62 10.05 32.98
CA LYS A 416 -13.88 11.21 32.12
C LYS A 416 -13.09 11.21 30.80
N GLN A 417 -12.32 10.17 30.51
CA GLN A 417 -11.43 10.07 29.34
C GLN A 417 -10.41 11.23 29.19
N GLN A 418 -10.09 11.92 30.28
CA GLN A 418 -9.10 12.99 30.29
C GLN A 418 -7.66 12.46 30.23
N ILE A 419 -7.46 11.24 30.74
CA ILE A 419 -6.20 10.50 30.66
C ILE A 419 -6.46 9.14 30.02
N ARG A 420 -5.71 8.83 28.97
CA ARG A 420 -5.87 7.60 28.16
C ARG A 420 -4.56 6.81 28.08
N PRO A 421 -4.59 5.46 28.07
CA PRO A 421 -3.38 4.68 27.89
C PRO A 421 -2.78 4.93 26.50
N LEU A 422 -1.46 5.03 26.43
CA LEU A 422 -0.74 5.17 25.17
C LEU A 422 -0.67 3.77 24.50
N PRO A 423 -1.13 3.60 23.24
CA PRO A 423 -1.16 2.30 22.57
C PRO A 423 0.19 1.59 22.53
N THR A 424 0.19 0.25 22.57
CA THR A 424 1.42 -0.55 22.44
C THR A 424 2.11 -0.27 21.11
N LEU A 425 3.43 -0.17 21.12
CA LEU A 425 4.18 0.18 19.93
C LEU A 425 4.47 -0.99 19.04
N THR A 426 4.48 -0.71 17.75
CA THR A 426 5.02 -1.63 16.74
C THR A 426 6.43 -1.16 16.38
N PRO A 427 7.48 -1.97 16.61
CA PRO A 427 8.83 -1.66 16.12
C PRO A 427 8.82 -1.40 14.61
N PHE A 428 9.65 -0.46 14.16
CA PHE A 428 9.78 -0.13 12.74
C PHE A 428 10.13 -1.38 11.94
N GLY A 429 11.05 -2.21 12.43
CA GLY A 429 11.42 -3.46 11.75
C GLY A 429 10.23 -4.40 11.53
N LYS A 430 9.28 -4.43 12.47
CA LYS A 430 8.04 -5.21 12.35
C LYS A 430 7.06 -4.57 11.35
N VAL A 431 6.91 -3.24 11.38
CA VAL A 431 6.09 -2.51 10.40
C VAL A 431 6.60 -2.72 8.98
N LEU A 432 7.92 -2.61 8.78
CA LEU A 432 8.57 -2.86 7.51
C LEU A 432 8.26 -4.28 7.02
N ALA A 433 8.43 -5.28 7.89
CA ALA A 433 8.14 -6.68 7.60
C ALA A 433 6.70 -6.92 7.12
N GLU A 434 5.73 -6.50 7.92
CA GLU A 434 4.31 -6.72 7.64
C GLU A 434 3.85 -5.92 6.41
N THR A 435 4.36 -4.70 6.23
CA THR A 435 4.00 -3.85 5.09
C THR A 435 4.54 -4.42 3.79
N VAL A 436 5.83 -4.79 3.75
CA VAL A 436 6.44 -5.39 2.55
C VAL A 436 5.79 -6.72 2.22
N GLU A 437 5.46 -7.54 3.22
CA GLU A 437 4.77 -8.81 3.00
C GLU A 437 3.35 -8.62 2.45
N LEU A 438 2.60 -7.63 2.92
CA LEU A 438 1.31 -7.28 2.36
C LEU A 438 1.44 -6.82 0.90
N LEU A 439 2.40 -5.93 0.60
CA LEU A 439 2.63 -5.43 -0.74
C LEU A 439 3.12 -6.52 -1.70
N ALA A 440 3.94 -7.46 -1.23
CA ALA A 440 4.38 -8.62 -2.01
C ALA A 440 3.20 -9.49 -2.42
N ARG A 441 2.27 -9.79 -1.49
CA ARG A 441 1.04 -10.54 -1.81
C ARG A 441 0.18 -9.81 -2.85
N VAL A 442 0.08 -8.49 -2.78
CA VAL A 442 -0.62 -7.68 -3.79
C VAL A 442 0.09 -7.75 -5.14
N CYS A 443 1.43 -7.62 -5.14
CA CYS A 443 2.26 -7.73 -6.34
C CYS A 443 2.08 -9.09 -7.02
N ASP A 444 2.14 -10.19 -6.26
CA ASP A 444 1.93 -11.55 -6.76
C ASP A 444 0.54 -11.74 -7.37
N LYS A 445 -0.49 -11.20 -6.71
CA LYS A 445 -1.86 -11.24 -7.24
C LYS A 445 -1.96 -10.47 -8.57
N GLN A 446 -1.39 -9.27 -8.64
CA GLN A 446 -1.37 -8.47 -9.87
C GLN A 446 -0.59 -9.16 -10.98
N ARG A 447 0.55 -9.79 -10.65
CA ARG A 447 1.37 -10.54 -11.61
C ARG A 447 0.59 -11.70 -12.22
N ARG A 448 -0.04 -12.54 -11.39
CA ARG A 448 -0.90 -13.64 -11.86
C ARG A 448 -2.06 -13.15 -12.72
N GLN A 449 -2.69 -12.03 -12.34
CA GLN A 449 -3.76 -11.42 -13.15
C GLN A 449 -3.25 -10.95 -14.53
N ARG A 450 -2.05 -10.35 -14.60
CA ARG A 450 -1.43 -9.95 -15.86
C ARG A 450 -1.04 -11.14 -16.72
N GLU A 451 -0.50 -12.20 -16.12
CA GLU A 451 -0.15 -13.45 -16.81
C GLU A 451 -1.40 -14.11 -17.40
N GLN A 452 -2.49 -14.23 -16.62
CA GLN A 452 -3.78 -14.74 -17.10
C GLN A 452 -4.40 -13.87 -18.20
N ALA A 453 -4.33 -12.55 -18.07
CA ALA A 453 -4.83 -11.63 -19.09
C ALA A 453 -4.01 -11.72 -20.39
N ALA A 454 -2.69 -11.87 -20.29
CA ALA A 454 -1.81 -12.05 -21.44
C ALA A 454 -2.06 -13.40 -22.14
N GLU A 455 -2.26 -14.47 -21.38
CA GLU A 455 -2.63 -15.78 -21.92
C GLU A 455 -3.99 -15.74 -22.61
N ALA A 456 -5.01 -15.17 -21.97
CA ALA A 456 -6.32 -14.98 -22.59
C ALA A 456 -6.26 -14.10 -23.84
N ALA A 457 -5.42 -13.06 -23.86
CA ALA A 457 -5.22 -12.22 -25.05
C ALA A 457 -4.51 -12.99 -26.18
N ARG A 458 -3.54 -13.86 -25.86
CA ARG A 458 -2.87 -14.72 -26.84
C ARG A 458 -3.85 -15.71 -27.45
N LEU A 459 -4.64 -16.41 -26.63
CA LEU A 459 -5.66 -17.33 -27.10
C LEU A 459 -6.67 -16.63 -28.01
N ARG A 460 -7.20 -15.46 -27.59
CA ARG A 460 -8.09 -14.66 -28.44
C ARG A 460 -7.44 -14.21 -29.75
N ALA A 461 -6.16 -13.86 -29.73
CA ALA A 461 -5.42 -13.47 -30.92
C ALA A 461 -5.18 -14.66 -31.87
N GLU A 462 -4.92 -15.85 -31.33
CA GLU A 462 -4.82 -17.09 -32.09
C GLU A 462 -6.16 -17.51 -32.68
N ASP A 463 -7.25 -17.44 -31.90
CA ASP A 463 -8.61 -17.72 -32.38
C ASP A 463 -9.00 -16.75 -33.50
N LEU A 464 -8.75 -15.45 -33.32
CA LEU A 464 -9.01 -14.44 -34.35
C LEU A 464 -8.17 -14.70 -35.62
N ARG A 465 -6.91 -15.12 -35.48
CA ARG A 465 -6.06 -15.51 -36.62
C ARG A 465 -6.63 -16.73 -37.35
N ARG A 466 -7.04 -17.77 -36.62
CA ARG A 466 -7.67 -18.97 -37.20
C ARG A 466 -8.97 -18.63 -37.92
N GLU A 467 -9.80 -17.75 -37.35
CA GLU A 467 -11.03 -17.29 -38.00
C GLU A 467 -10.73 -16.50 -39.28
N GLN A 468 -9.71 -15.63 -39.26
CA GLN A 468 -9.27 -14.87 -40.43
C GLN A 468 -8.71 -15.78 -41.53
N GLU A 469 -7.87 -16.77 -41.17
CA GLU A 469 -7.31 -17.75 -42.10
C GLU A 469 -8.43 -18.60 -42.73
N ALA A 470 -9.34 -19.16 -41.93
CA ALA A 470 -10.48 -19.93 -42.44
C ALA A 470 -11.43 -19.08 -43.31
N ALA A 471 -11.61 -17.79 -42.98
CA ALA A 471 -12.38 -16.87 -43.81
C ALA A 471 -11.67 -16.56 -45.14
N GLN A 472 -10.34 -16.43 -45.13
CA GLN A 472 -9.54 -16.25 -46.34
C GLN A 472 -9.54 -17.51 -47.21
N GLU A 473 -9.41 -18.69 -46.63
CA GLU A 473 -9.51 -19.97 -47.34
C GLU A 473 -10.89 -20.15 -47.98
N ARG A 474 -11.99 -19.93 -47.23
CA ARG A 474 -13.34 -19.96 -47.80
C ARG A 474 -13.53 -18.97 -48.95
N ARG A 475 -12.94 -17.77 -48.87
CA ARG A 475 -12.97 -16.81 -49.99
C ARG A 475 -12.22 -17.33 -51.20
N ARG A 476 -11.03 -17.90 -51.02
CA ARG A 476 -10.25 -18.53 -52.09
C ARG A 476 -10.98 -19.71 -52.73
N GLU A 477 -11.60 -20.57 -51.92
CA GLU A 477 -12.40 -21.70 -52.42
C GLU A 477 -13.61 -21.22 -53.23
N LEU A 478 -14.33 -20.19 -52.76
CA LEU A 478 -15.44 -19.60 -53.49
C LEU A 478 -15.00 -18.92 -54.79
N GLU A 479 -13.85 -18.24 -54.80
CA GLU A 479 -13.26 -17.63 -56.00
C GLU A 479 -12.83 -18.71 -57.01
N ALA A 480 -12.12 -19.75 -56.57
CA ALA A 480 -11.72 -20.87 -57.41
C ALA A 480 -12.92 -21.65 -57.97
N ALA A 481 -13.99 -21.83 -57.17
CA ALA A 481 -15.22 -22.47 -57.64
C ALA A 481 -15.92 -21.63 -58.72
N ARG A 482 -15.97 -20.29 -58.59
CA ARG A 482 -16.51 -19.41 -59.63
C ARG A 482 -15.67 -19.45 -60.90
N GLU A 483 -14.34 -19.45 -60.79
CA GLU A 483 -13.44 -19.55 -61.94
C GLU A 483 -13.63 -20.88 -62.68
N ALA A 484 -13.73 -22.00 -61.96
CA ALA A 484 -14.00 -23.31 -62.54
C ALA A 484 -15.37 -23.37 -63.24
N GLU A 485 -16.41 -22.75 -62.67
CA GLU A 485 -17.74 -22.67 -63.28
C GLU A 485 -17.72 -21.84 -64.58
N LEU A 486 -17.03 -20.70 -64.57
CA LEU A 486 -16.80 -19.85 -65.76
C LEU A 486 -16.01 -20.59 -66.85
N GLU A 487 -15.01 -21.36 -66.48
CA GLU A 487 -14.20 -22.14 -67.43
C GLU A 487 -15.01 -23.26 -68.06
N LEU A 488 -15.84 -23.94 -67.28
CA LEU A 488 -16.75 -24.98 -67.78
C LEU A 488 -17.78 -24.39 -68.76
N GLN A 489 -18.35 -23.21 -68.44
CA GLN A 489 -19.24 -22.48 -69.35
C GLN A 489 -18.54 -22.09 -70.67
N ARG A 490 -17.30 -21.60 -70.61
CA ARG A 490 -16.51 -21.30 -71.82
C ARG A 490 -16.27 -22.54 -72.67
N GLN A 491 -15.97 -23.68 -72.05
CA GLN A 491 -15.78 -24.94 -72.76
C GLN A 491 -17.07 -25.45 -73.42
N VAL A 492 -18.23 -25.26 -72.80
CA VAL A 492 -19.53 -25.60 -73.40
C VAL A 492 -19.80 -24.73 -74.63
N VAL A 493 -19.60 -23.42 -74.52
CA VAL A 493 -19.79 -22.47 -75.64
C VAL A 493 -18.83 -22.75 -76.80
N GLU A 494 -17.55 -23.03 -76.53
CA GLU A 494 -16.57 -23.34 -77.56
C GLU A 494 -16.87 -24.67 -78.28
N LYS A 495 -17.38 -25.67 -77.55
CA LYS A 495 -17.84 -26.95 -78.14
C LYS A 495 -19.07 -26.75 -79.02
N GLN A 496 -20.02 -25.90 -78.63
CA GLN A 496 -21.18 -25.56 -79.44
C GLN A 496 -20.77 -24.84 -80.74
N ARG A 497 -19.88 -23.84 -80.66
CA ARG A 497 -19.38 -23.15 -81.87
C ARG A 497 -18.74 -24.11 -82.88
N ARG A 498 -17.91 -25.05 -82.40
CA ARG A 498 -17.28 -26.07 -83.26
C ARG A 498 -18.27 -27.06 -83.87
N ALA A 499 -19.38 -27.35 -83.19
CA ALA A 499 -20.43 -28.22 -83.73
C ALA A 499 -21.22 -27.50 -84.84
N ASP A 500 -21.54 -26.23 -84.64
CA ASP A 500 -22.26 -25.40 -85.61
C ASP A 500 -21.42 -25.15 -86.88
N GLU A 501 -20.11 -24.87 -86.73
CA GLU A 501 -19.18 -24.72 -87.87
C GLU A 501 -19.10 -25.99 -88.72
N LYS A 502 -19.13 -27.18 -88.11
CA LYS A 502 -19.11 -28.47 -88.83
C LYS A 502 -20.44 -28.74 -89.54
N ALA A 503 -21.57 -28.43 -88.90
CA ALA A 503 -22.89 -28.63 -89.50
C ALA A 503 -23.11 -27.74 -90.74
N GLU A 504 -22.60 -26.51 -90.71
CA GLU A 504 -22.70 -25.59 -91.84
C GLU A 504 -21.83 -26.03 -93.03
N GLN A 505 -20.62 -26.55 -92.77
CA GLN A 505 -19.75 -27.10 -93.83
C GLN A 505 -20.37 -28.33 -94.51
N GLU A 506 -21.07 -29.20 -93.75
CA GLU A 506 -21.79 -30.34 -94.32
C GLU A 506 -22.97 -29.92 -95.19
N ARG A 507 -23.69 -28.84 -94.82
CA ARG A 507 -24.79 -28.29 -95.65
C ARG A 507 -24.29 -27.74 -96.98
N ILE A 508 -23.23 -26.94 -96.94
CA ILE A 508 -22.62 -26.35 -98.14
C ILE A 508 -22.08 -27.44 -99.08
N ARG A 509 -21.48 -28.50 -98.53
CA ARG A 509 -20.99 -29.63 -99.35
C ARG A 509 -22.14 -30.37 -100.02
N LYS A 510 -23.23 -30.66 -99.29
CA LYS A 510 -24.42 -31.32 -99.87
C LYS A 510 -25.06 -30.50 -100.98
N GLU A 511 -25.18 -29.19 -100.81
CA GLU A 511 -25.75 -28.31 -101.82
C GLU A 511 -24.89 -28.24 -103.09
N LYS A 512 -23.56 -28.18 -102.94
CA LYS A 512 -22.61 -28.24 -104.07
C LYS A 512 -22.66 -29.58 -104.80
N THR A 513 -22.74 -30.71 -104.08
CA THR A 513 -22.87 -32.03 -104.69
C THR A 513 -24.15 -32.16 -105.51
N LEU A 514 -25.27 -31.66 -104.99
CA LEU A 514 -26.56 -31.70 -105.69
C LEU A 514 -26.58 -30.85 -106.97
N LEU A 515 -25.86 -29.72 -106.96
CA LEU A 515 -25.67 -28.88 -108.14
C LEU A 515 -24.74 -29.55 -109.18
N ALA A 516 -23.66 -30.21 -108.72
CA ALA A 516 -22.74 -30.94 -109.58
C ALA A 516 -23.41 -32.17 -110.23
N GLU A 517 -24.25 -32.91 -109.50
CA GLU A 517 -25.06 -34.01 -110.06
C GLU A 517 -25.95 -33.53 -111.20
N LYS A 518 -26.67 -32.41 -111.01
CA LYS A 518 -27.50 -31.80 -112.09
C LYS A 518 -26.66 -31.38 -113.30
N GLN A 519 -25.45 -30.89 -113.08
CA GLN A 519 -24.55 -30.48 -114.18
C GLN A 519 -24.03 -31.68 -114.97
N VAL A 520 -23.68 -32.79 -114.29
CA VAL A 520 -23.27 -34.04 -114.94
C VAL A 520 -24.43 -34.67 -115.71
N ASP A 521 -25.62 -34.67 -115.14
CA ASP A 521 -26.78 -35.28 -115.79
C ASP A 521 -27.20 -34.53 -117.07
N GLY A 522 -27.03 -33.20 -117.07
CA GLY A 522 -27.32 -32.32 -118.21
C GLY A 522 -26.35 -32.42 -119.40
N ILE A 523 -25.24 -33.15 -119.29
CA ILE A 523 -24.27 -33.31 -120.39
C ILE A 523 -24.84 -34.26 -121.45
N LYS A 524 -25.27 -33.69 -122.59
CA LYS A 524 -25.73 -34.44 -123.76
C LYS A 524 -24.55 -34.94 -124.60
N LEU A 525 -24.77 -35.98 -125.41
CA LEU A 525 -23.79 -36.49 -126.37
C LEU A 525 -23.26 -35.34 -127.24
N GLY A 526 -21.94 -35.13 -127.22
CA GLY A 526 -21.27 -34.01 -127.86
C GLY A 526 -21.04 -32.75 -127.00
N GLY A 527 -21.45 -32.73 -125.74
CA GLY A 527 -21.15 -31.66 -124.78
C GLY A 527 -19.69 -31.63 -124.35
N TRP A 528 -19.18 -30.45 -123.98
CA TRP A 528 -17.76 -30.26 -123.64
C TRP A 528 -17.56 -30.07 -122.13
N ILE A 529 -16.48 -30.62 -121.61
CA ILE A 529 -15.99 -30.35 -120.26
C ILE A 529 -14.55 -29.83 -120.34
N VAL A 530 -14.15 -29.07 -119.32
CA VAL A 530 -12.76 -28.71 -119.06
C VAL A 530 -12.35 -29.48 -117.81
N ALA A 531 -11.38 -30.37 -117.95
CA ALA A 531 -10.75 -31.02 -116.81
C ALA A 531 -9.41 -30.33 -116.55
N GLN A 532 -9.20 -29.87 -115.32
CA GLN A 532 -7.87 -29.45 -114.89
C GLN A 532 -6.96 -30.69 -114.80
N PRO A 533 -5.71 -30.59 -115.26
CA PRO A 533 -4.76 -31.68 -115.12
C PRO A 533 -4.36 -31.87 -113.66
N ASP A 534 -3.99 -33.10 -113.30
CA ASP A 534 -3.48 -33.42 -111.96
C ASP A 534 -2.07 -32.84 -111.72
N ASP A 535 -1.38 -32.41 -112.78
CA ASP A 535 -0.07 -31.77 -112.77
C ASP A 535 -0.20 -30.29 -113.21
N VAL A 536 0.37 -29.37 -112.43
CA VAL A 536 0.24 -27.90 -112.60
C VAL A 536 0.96 -27.39 -113.87
N SER A 537 1.72 -28.27 -114.52
CA SER A 537 2.52 -27.98 -115.72
C SER A 537 1.80 -28.26 -117.04
N GLU A 538 0.57 -28.78 -117.02
CA GLU A 538 -0.25 -29.06 -118.22
C GLU A 538 -1.38 -28.03 -118.43
N GLU A 539 -1.76 -27.78 -119.68
CA GLU A 539 -2.90 -26.91 -120.02
C GLU A 539 -4.26 -27.63 -119.80
N PRO A 540 -5.33 -26.91 -119.42
CA PRO A 540 -6.64 -27.50 -119.18
C PRO A 540 -7.18 -28.26 -120.41
N ALA A 541 -7.45 -29.55 -120.24
CA ALA A 541 -7.91 -30.41 -121.32
C ALA A 541 -9.40 -30.18 -121.60
N ARG A 542 -9.73 -29.76 -122.84
CA ARG A 542 -11.11 -29.65 -123.33
C ARG A 542 -11.54 -30.98 -123.94
N LEU A 543 -12.45 -31.68 -123.29
CA LEU A 543 -12.87 -33.01 -123.69
C LEU A 543 -14.36 -33.01 -124.06
N LYS A 544 -14.70 -33.62 -125.19
CA LYS A 544 -16.07 -33.75 -125.70
C LYS A 544 -16.63 -35.11 -125.31
N LEU A 545 -17.86 -35.15 -124.82
CA LEU A 545 -18.54 -36.40 -124.49
C LEU A 545 -18.83 -37.19 -125.77
N ALA A 546 -18.14 -38.31 -125.95
CA ALA A 546 -18.29 -39.17 -127.12
C ALA A 546 -19.35 -40.25 -126.92
N VAL A 547 -19.34 -40.90 -125.76
CA VAL A 547 -20.23 -42.03 -125.45
C VAL A 547 -20.67 -41.96 -123.99
N ARG A 548 -21.97 -42.18 -123.75
CA ARG A 548 -22.55 -42.36 -122.42
C ARG A 548 -23.06 -43.79 -122.31
N ILE A 549 -22.52 -44.55 -121.36
CA ILE A 549 -22.89 -45.95 -121.13
C ILE A 549 -23.75 -46.03 -119.87
N ASN A 550 -25.08 -46.10 -120.04
CA ASN A 550 -26.02 -46.00 -118.93
C ASN A 550 -25.97 -47.19 -117.96
N ALA A 551 -25.66 -48.41 -118.42
CA ALA A 551 -25.62 -49.62 -117.58
C ALA A 551 -24.50 -49.58 -116.51
N SER A 552 -23.41 -48.84 -116.77
CA SER A 552 -22.26 -48.71 -115.87
C SER A 552 -22.04 -47.28 -115.37
N ARG A 553 -22.92 -46.34 -115.73
CA ARG A 553 -22.81 -44.89 -115.43
C ARG A 553 -21.43 -44.30 -115.77
N LYS A 554 -20.84 -44.77 -116.88
CA LYS A 554 -19.55 -44.30 -117.40
C LYS A 554 -19.76 -43.29 -118.53
N LEU A 555 -19.03 -42.18 -118.46
CA LEU A 555 -18.98 -41.13 -119.47
C LEU A 555 -17.58 -41.12 -120.08
N VAL A 556 -17.49 -41.35 -121.40
CA VAL A 556 -16.22 -41.40 -122.13
C VAL A 556 -16.06 -40.11 -122.91
N PHE A 557 -15.01 -39.36 -122.60
CA PHE A 557 -14.70 -38.09 -123.25
C PHE A 557 -13.47 -38.21 -124.15
N VAL A 558 -13.49 -37.47 -125.27
CA VAL A 558 -12.45 -37.45 -126.30
C VAL A 558 -12.04 -36.01 -126.64
N ASP A 559 -10.78 -35.80 -127.01
CA ASP A 559 -10.27 -34.48 -127.44
C ASP A 559 -10.73 -34.10 -128.87
N ARG A 560 -10.49 -32.85 -129.31
CA ARG A 560 -10.88 -32.26 -130.62
C ARG A 560 -10.48 -33.09 -131.84
N LEU A 561 -9.46 -33.93 -131.71
CA LEU A 561 -8.91 -34.80 -132.77
C LEU A 561 -9.28 -36.28 -132.60
N GLY A 562 -10.09 -36.64 -131.58
CA GLY A 562 -10.57 -38.00 -131.35
C GLY A 562 -9.54 -39.01 -130.82
N LEU A 563 -8.32 -38.58 -130.47
CA LEU A 563 -7.19 -39.46 -130.13
C LEU A 563 -7.03 -39.76 -128.62
N ASN A 564 -7.35 -38.81 -127.74
CA ASN A 564 -7.19 -38.96 -126.28
C ASN A 564 -8.50 -39.36 -125.61
N ARG A 565 -8.58 -40.59 -125.09
CA ARG A 565 -9.76 -41.14 -124.39
C ARG A 565 -9.57 -41.04 -122.87
N ARG A 566 -10.43 -40.27 -122.20
CA ARG A 566 -10.54 -40.26 -120.72
C ARG A 566 -11.93 -40.75 -120.31
N GLU A 567 -11.97 -41.62 -119.32
CA GLU A 567 -13.20 -42.21 -118.79
C GLU A 567 -13.46 -41.67 -117.40
N PHE A 568 -14.69 -41.20 -117.16
CA PHE A 568 -15.15 -40.80 -115.83
C PHE A 568 -16.37 -41.62 -115.44
N ILE A 569 -16.40 -42.08 -114.19
CA ILE A 569 -17.64 -42.57 -113.58
C ILE A 569 -18.43 -41.34 -113.11
N GLU A 570 -19.76 -41.39 -113.20
CA GLU A 570 -20.65 -40.26 -112.85
C GLU A 570 -20.34 -39.63 -111.49
N HIS A 571 -20.12 -40.43 -110.43
CA HIS A 571 -19.72 -39.95 -109.10
C HIS A 571 -18.37 -39.22 -109.09
N GLU A 572 -17.38 -39.72 -109.83
CA GLU A 572 -16.04 -39.09 -109.93
C GLU A 572 -16.10 -37.77 -110.70
N LEU A 573 -16.98 -37.69 -111.70
CA LEU A 573 -17.22 -36.45 -112.44
C LEU A 573 -17.93 -35.41 -111.55
N VAL A 574 -18.87 -35.85 -110.72
CA VAL A 574 -19.55 -35.00 -109.73
C VAL A 574 -18.59 -34.50 -108.66
N GLU A 575 -17.77 -35.38 -108.05
CA GLU A 575 -16.76 -34.96 -107.08
C GLU A 575 -15.73 -34.03 -107.72
N GLY A 576 -15.30 -34.30 -108.95
CA GLY A 576 -14.41 -33.42 -109.70
C GLY A 576 -15.01 -32.02 -109.93
N ILE A 577 -16.33 -31.89 -110.07
CA ILE A 577 -17.01 -30.60 -110.17
C ILE A 577 -17.15 -29.91 -108.80
N VAL A 578 -17.49 -30.66 -107.73
CA VAL A 578 -17.61 -30.13 -106.36
C VAL A 578 -16.28 -29.56 -105.85
N GLU A 579 -15.18 -30.22 -106.20
CA GLU A 579 -13.82 -29.81 -105.85
C GLU A 579 -13.24 -28.77 -106.82
N GLY A 580 -13.97 -28.41 -107.87
CA GLY A 580 -13.58 -27.38 -108.85
C GLY A 580 -12.54 -27.82 -109.89
N ARG A 581 -12.17 -29.12 -109.90
CA ARG A 581 -11.23 -29.74 -110.84
C ARG A 581 -11.82 -29.94 -112.23
N ILE A 582 -13.15 -30.00 -112.37
CA ILE A 582 -13.87 -30.21 -113.63
C ILE A 582 -14.94 -29.13 -113.79
N ARG A 583 -15.04 -28.53 -114.98
CA ARG A 583 -16.11 -27.56 -115.32
C ARG A 583 -16.84 -27.99 -116.58
N VAL A 584 -18.17 -27.98 -116.52
CA VAL A 584 -19.02 -28.27 -117.69
C VAL A 584 -19.21 -26.99 -118.51
N LEU A 585 -18.97 -27.07 -119.83
CA LEU A 585 -19.21 -25.96 -120.75
C LEU A 585 -20.63 -26.08 -121.34
N GLY A 586 -21.51 -25.13 -121.01
CA GLY A 586 -22.90 -25.11 -121.46
C GLY A 586 -23.07 -24.87 -122.97
N THR A 587 -24.20 -25.30 -123.51
CA THR A 587 -24.60 -25.35 -124.93
C THR A 587 -24.89 -23.97 -125.58
N SER A 588 -24.08 -22.97 -125.29
CA SER A 588 -24.18 -21.62 -125.86
C SER A 588 -22.79 -21.09 -126.21
N ALA A 589 -22.00 -21.93 -126.88
CA ALA A 589 -20.65 -21.65 -127.38
C ALA A 589 -20.67 -21.03 -128.79
N GLU A 590 -21.47 -19.98 -128.97
CA GLU A 590 -21.43 -19.08 -130.13
C GLU A 590 -21.73 -17.65 -129.64
N PHE A 591 -20.83 -17.02 -128.87
CA PHE A 591 -20.91 -15.56 -128.67
C PHE A 591 -19.63 -14.89 -128.13
N ASP A 592 -18.66 -15.62 -127.56
CA ASP A 592 -17.47 -14.99 -126.94
C ASP A 592 -16.24 -14.83 -127.86
N ASP A 593 -16.35 -15.21 -129.13
CA ASP A 593 -15.29 -15.02 -130.15
C ASP A 593 -15.17 -13.55 -130.63
N THR A 594 -16.00 -12.65 -130.10
CA THR A 594 -16.01 -11.23 -130.47
C THR A 594 -15.55 -10.28 -129.36
N LEU A 595 -15.32 -10.74 -128.13
CA LEU A 595 -14.92 -9.87 -127.00
C LEU A 595 -13.41 -9.89 -126.67
N SER A 596 -12.64 -10.85 -127.19
CA SER A 596 -11.17 -10.87 -126.99
C SER A 596 -10.39 -9.90 -127.89
N ARG A 597 -11.04 -9.28 -128.89
CA ARG A 597 -10.41 -8.34 -129.85
C ARG A 597 -10.55 -6.85 -129.52
N VAL A 598 -11.36 -6.42 -128.54
CA VAL A 598 -11.71 -4.99 -128.37
C VAL A 598 -11.52 -4.39 -126.95
N VAL A 599 -10.89 -5.07 -126.00
CA VAL A 599 -10.46 -4.37 -124.74
C VAL A 599 -9.00 -4.67 -124.40
N GLY A 600 -8.12 -4.39 -125.36
CA GLY A 600 -6.82 -3.82 -125.05
C GLY A 600 -7.00 -2.32 -124.78
N ARG A 601 -6.43 -1.86 -123.67
CA ARG A 601 -6.47 -0.49 -123.10
C ARG A 601 -7.67 -0.25 -122.19
N ILE A 602 -7.42 -0.27 -120.87
CA ILE A 602 -7.52 0.90 -119.97
C ILE A 602 -7.16 0.46 -118.54
N ARG A 603 -6.14 1.14 -117.97
CA ARG A 603 -5.73 1.25 -116.55
C ARG A 603 -5.12 0.00 -115.89
N VAL A 604 -3.85 -0.05 -115.46
CA VAL A 604 -2.94 0.95 -114.84
C VAL A 604 -3.63 1.77 -113.75
N GLY A 605 -3.31 1.47 -112.49
CA GLY A 605 -3.65 2.33 -111.35
C GLY A 605 -3.59 1.62 -110.01
N ARG A 606 -2.39 1.58 -109.42
CA ARG A 606 -2.09 1.57 -107.97
C ARG A 606 -3.24 2.09 -107.09
N ASN A 607 -3.58 1.37 -106.02
CA ASN A 607 -2.92 1.48 -104.71
C ASN A 607 -3.14 0.22 -103.88
#